data_AF-A0A833Y890-F1
#
_entry.id   AF-A0A833Y890-F1
#
_cell.length_a   1.000
_cell.length_b   1.000
_cell.length_c   1.000
_cell.angle_alpha   90.00
_cell.angle_beta   90.00
_cell.angle_gamma   90.00
#
_symmetry.space_group_name_H-M   'P 1'
#
loop_
_entity.id
_entity.type
_entity.pdbx_description
1 polymer ?
#
loop_
_entity_poly.entity_id
_entity_poly.type
_entity_poly.pdbx_seq_one_letter_code
_entity_poly.pdbx_strand_id
1 'polypeptide(L)'
;MGIPAFYRWLVERYPRAAVSVIEDEPPLLDTTGPNPNGYEFDNLYLDMNGIVHPCFHPEGLPPPKSYDDVFRAVFNYIDRIFSIVRPRKLLFLAIDGVAPRAKMNQQRSRRFRAAKDAADEASWRESKIESEEEKSASLEQSKKLDSNVITPGTGFMALLSSSLHYYIRLRMNSDAGWQGIKVILSDANVPGEGEHKIMSYIRLQRNLPGYDPNTRHCLYGLDADLIMLALATHEIHFSILREDVRGAGPNEKTVKCAKDSLLVSQQGEREYPKQMEVVDENVEDYVSRQKFQFLNIWVLREYLAIDMKVKGFKKKAKLECLVDDFVFMCLFIGNDFLPHIPSLEISEGAIDLLMMVYRKEFVKMGGYLTNSSKVNNLSL
;
A
#
# COMPACT_ATOMS: atom_id res chain seq x y z
N MET A 1 15.87 -1.04 -4.36
CA MET A 1 14.68 -1.91 -4.38
C MET A 1 13.59 -1.40 -3.49
N GLY A 2 12.36 -1.38 -3.95
CA GLY A 2 11.23 -1.02 -3.12
C GLY A 2 9.93 -1.06 -3.90
N ILE A 3 8.86 -0.99 -3.13
CA ILE A 3 7.48 -0.94 -3.58
C ILE A 3 7.27 0.04 -4.77
N PRO A 4 7.86 1.25 -4.77
CA PRO A 4 7.70 2.18 -5.90
C PRO A 4 8.40 1.72 -7.18
N ALA A 5 9.54 1.03 -7.07
CA ALA A 5 10.31 0.59 -8.23
C ALA A 5 9.62 -0.57 -8.96
N PHE A 6 9.10 -1.55 -8.21
CA PHE A 6 8.35 -2.66 -8.79
C PHE A 6 7.06 -2.17 -9.45
N TYR A 7 6.28 -1.33 -8.75
CA TYR A 7 5.05 -0.80 -9.31
C TYR A 7 5.28 0.05 -10.56
N ARG A 8 6.33 0.91 -10.54
CA ARG A 8 6.71 1.71 -11.71
C ARG A 8 7.01 0.82 -12.92
N TRP A 9 7.88 -0.17 -12.76
CA TRP A 9 8.18 -1.15 -13.82
C TRP A 9 6.89 -1.81 -14.35
N LEU A 10 6.00 -2.22 -13.45
CA LEU A 10 4.77 -2.91 -13.82
C LEU A 10 3.85 -2.03 -14.66
N VAL A 11 3.63 -0.78 -14.26
CA VAL A 11 2.74 0.14 -14.97
C VAL A 11 3.35 0.62 -16.29
N GLU A 12 4.67 0.78 -16.35
CA GLU A 12 5.37 1.09 -17.61
C GLU A 12 5.27 -0.07 -18.62
N ARG A 13 5.43 -1.32 -18.15
CA ARG A 13 5.38 -2.52 -18.99
C ARG A 13 3.95 -2.94 -19.35
N TYR A 14 3.02 -2.82 -18.41
CA TYR A 14 1.63 -3.29 -18.50
C TYR A 14 0.64 -2.17 -18.20
N PRO A 15 0.61 -1.09 -19.02
CA PRO A 15 -0.12 0.14 -18.69
C PRO A 15 -1.63 -0.03 -18.54
N ARG A 16 -2.23 -1.03 -19.22
CA ARG A 16 -3.67 -1.29 -19.13
C ARG A 16 -4.08 -2.01 -17.85
N ALA A 17 -3.12 -2.53 -17.07
CA ALA A 17 -3.44 -3.15 -15.79
C ALA A 17 -3.82 -2.09 -14.74
N ALA A 18 -3.31 -0.87 -14.84
CA ALA A 18 -3.64 0.23 -13.94
C ALA A 18 -4.68 1.17 -14.56
N VAL A 19 -5.78 1.42 -13.86
CA VAL A 19 -6.89 2.27 -14.30
C VAL A 19 -7.20 3.29 -13.20
N SER A 20 -7.35 4.57 -13.58
CA SER A 20 -7.75 5.62 -12.63
C SER A 20 -9.15 5.35 -12.08
N VAL A 21 -9.33 5.63 -10.80
CA VAL A 21 -10.64 5.53 -10.14
C VAL A 21 -11.54 6.68 -10.60
N ILE A 22 -12.82 6.37 -10.78
CA ILE A 22 -13.90 7.33 -10.98
C ILE A 22 -14.63 7.47 -9.65
N GLU A 23 -14.64 8.69 -9.11
CA GLU A 23 -15.41 9.09 -7.93
C GLU A 23 -16.58 9.98 -8.37
N ASP A 24 -17.67 10.02 -7.61
CA ASP A 24 -18.77 10.94 -7.89
C ASP A 24 -18.41 12.38 -7.51
N GLU A 25 -18.84 13.34 -8.33
CA GLU A 25 -18.72 14.77 -8.03
C GLU A 25 -20.13 15.41 -7.97
N PRO A 26 -20.60 15.85 -6.79
CA PRO A 26 -19.99 15.71 -5.46
C PRO A 26 -20.05 14.26 -4.93
N PRO A 27 -19.24 13.91 -3.91
CA PRO A 27 -19.26 12.56 -3.33
C PRO A 27 -20.66 12.16 -2.90
N LEU A 28 -21.19 11.07 -3.49
CA LEU A 28 -22.49 10.54 -3.11
C LEU A 28 -22.46 10.04 -1.66
N LEU A 29 -23.40 10.50 -0.84
CA LEU A 29 -23.68 9.86 0.45
C LEU A 29 -24.28 8.47 0.27
N ASP A 30 -24.97 8.22 -0.85
CA ASP A 30 -25.62 6.95 -1.11
C ASP A 30 -24.71 6.00 -1.91
N THR A 31 -24.12 5.04 -1.20
CA THR A 31 -23.26 4.00 -1.78
C THR A 31 -24.04 2.74 -2.18
N THR A 32 -25.38 2.72 -2.04
CA THR A 32 -26.22 1.59 -2.44
C THR A 32 -26.42 1.50 -3.95
N GLY A 33 -26.31 2.63 -4.65
CA GLY A 33 -26.38 2.71 -6.10
C GLY A 33 -25.21 2.01 -6.82
N PRO A 34 -25.31 1.82 -8.15
CA PRO A 34 -24.29 1.13 -8.94
C PRO A 34 -22.94 1.85 -8.88
N ASN A 35 -21.84 1.09 -8.86
CA ASN A 35 -20.50 1.64 -8.79
C ASN A 35 -20.14 2.39 -10.10
N PRO A 36 -19.68 3.67 -10.03
CA PRO A 36 -19.37 4.48 -11.21
C PRO A 36 -18.20 3.94 -12.04
N ASN A 37 -17.36 3.06 -11.48
CA ASN A 37 -16.22 2.45 -12.16
C ASN A 37 -16.61 1.39 -13.20
N GLY A 38 -17.92 1.12 -13.38
CA GLY A 38 -18.46 0.23 -14.41
C GLY A 38 -18.50 -1.25 -14.03
N TYR A 39 -18.11 -1.59 -12.81
CA TYR A 39 -18.23 -2.93 -12.25
C TYR A 39 -18.33 -2.89 -10.73
N GLU A 40 -18.99 -3.91 -10.17
CA GLU A 40 -19.22 -4.06 -8.73
C GLU A 40 -18.10 -4.86 -8.07
N PHE A 41 -17.94 -4.69 -6.75
CA PHE A 41 -17.08 -5.52 -5.92
C PHE A 41 -17.92 -6.25 -4.86
N ASP A 42 -17.64 -7.54 -4.67
CA ASP A 42 -18.28 -8.31 -3.60
C ASP A 42 -17.60 -8.02 -2.26
N ASN A 43 -16.26 -8.08 -2.26
CA ASN A 43 -15.46 -8.08 -1.04
C ASN A 43 -14.39 -6.99 -1.10
N LEU A 44 -14.37 -6.13 -0.09
CA LEU A 44 -13.32 -5.15 0.17
C LEU A 44 -12.46 -5.61 1.35
N TYR A 45 -11.14 -5.61 1.17
CA TYR A 45 -10.15 -5.90 2.18
C TYR A 45 -9.27 -4.69 2.41
N LEU A 46 -9.11 -4.26 3.66
CA LEU A 46 -8.29 -3.12 4.03
C LEU A 46 -7.09 -3.60 4.84
N ASP A 47 -5.89 -3.40 4.30
CA ASP A 47 -4.69 -3.37 5.14
C ASP A 47 -4.67 -2.05 5.93
N MET A 48 -5.06 -2.13 7.19
CA MET A 48 -5.24 -0.97 8.05
C MET A 48 -3.93 -0.26 8.35
N ASN A 49 -2.79 -0.95 8.32
CA ASN A 49 -1.50 -0.31 8.57
C ASN A 49 -1.17 0.70 7.45
N GLY A 50 -1.57 0.40 6.22
CA GLY A 50 -1.48 1.32 5.08
C GLY A 50 -2.37 2.56 5.19
N ILE A 51 -3.39 2.56 6.06
CA ILE A 51 -4.26 3.72 6.34
C ILE A 51 -3.77 4.48 7.57
N VAL A 52 -3.45 3.76 8.65
CA VAL A 52 -3.08 4.35 9.94
C VAL A 52 -1.78 5.14 9.84
N HIS A 53 -0.78 4.63 9.10
CA HIS A 53 0.51 5.33 8.96
C HIS A 53 0.36 6.73 8.33
N PRO A 54 -0.28 6.90 7.14
CA PRO A 54 -0.54 8.22 6.58
C PRO A 54 -1.38 9.13 7.47
N CYS A 55 -2.37 8.61 8.18
CA CYS A 55 -3.18 9.42 9.11
C CYS A 55 -2.40 9.88 10.35
N PHE A 56 -1.34 9.16 10.72
CA PHE A 56 -0.50 9.47 11.88
C PHE A 56 0.66 10.42 11.51
N HIS A 57 1.14 10.35 10.25
CA HIS A 57 2.21 11.19 9.71
C HIS A 57 1.87 11.63 8.27
N PRO A 58 0.89 12.54 8.08
CA PRO A 58 0.51 13.00 6.76
C PRO A 58 1.67 13.75 6.09
N GLU A 59 2.01 13.37 4.87
CA GLU A 59 3.10 14.03 4.13
C GLU A 59 2.73 15.47 3.80
N GLY A 60 3.60 16.42 4.15
CA GLY A 60 3.42 17.84 3.84
C GLY A 60 2.43 18.58 4.73
N LEU A 61 1.79 17.92 5.70
CA LEU A 61 0.89 18.52 6.68
C LEU A 61 1.44 18.42 8.11
N PRO A 62 0.98 19.27 9.04
CA PRO A 62 1.32 19.12 10.45
C PRO A 62 0.86 17.76 11.00
N PRO A 63 1.61 17.15 11.93
CA PRO A 63 1.19 15.91 12.57
C PRO A 63 -0.08 16.15 13.41
N PRO A 64 -0.93 15.12 13.58
CA PRO A 64 -2.13 15.22 14.40
C PRO A 64 -1.78 15.54 15.86
N LYS A 65 -2.64 16.34 16.51
CA LYS A 65 -2.43 16.84 17.88
C LYS A 65 -2.79 15.78 18.93
N SER A 66 -3.72 14.88 18.60
CA SER A 66 -4.23 13.84 19.49
C SER A 66 -4.51 12.52 18.76
N TYR A 67 -4.67 11.42 19.52
CA TYR A 67 -5.13 10.15 18.94
C TYR A 67 -6.56 10.23 18.41
N ASP A 68 -7.42 11.09 18.97
CA ASP A 68 -8.77 11.29 18.47
C ASP A 68 -8.77 11.91 17.07
N ASP A 69 -7.83 12.81 16.78
CA ASP A 69 -7.62 13.35 15.42
C ASP A 69 -7.20 12.25 14.45
N VAL A 70 -6.29 11.37 14.88
CA VAL A 70 -5.87 10.20 14.09
C VAL A 70 -7.07 9.29 13.80
N PHE A 71 -7.89 8.98 14.80
CA PHE A 71 -9.05 8.10 14.63
C PHE A 71 -10.07 8.69 13.67
N ARG A 72 -10.37 9.99 13.78
CA ARG A 72 -11.25 10.68 12.83
C ARG A 72 -10.71 10.63 11.41
N ALA A 73 -9.42 10.89 11.22
CA ALA A 73 -8.78 10.78 9.90
C ALA A 73 -8.86 9.36 9.33
N VAL A 74 -8.59 8.34 10.16
CA VAL A 74 -8.70 6.92 9.77
C VAL A 74 -10.13 6.57 9.35
N PHE A 75 -11.15 7.03 10.10
CA PHE A 75 -12.56 6.79 9.75
C PHE A 75 -12.95 7.43 8.43
N ASN A 76 -12.57 8.69 8.23
CA ASN A 76 -12.82 9.39 6.97
C ASN A 76 -12.11 8.71 5.78
N TYR A 77 -10.90 8.17 6.00
CA TYR A 77 -10.18 7.41 4.98
C TYR A 77 -10.93 6.11 4.63
N ILE A 78 -11.39 5.35 5.63
CA ILE A 78 -12.19 4.14 5.40
C ILE A 78 -13.47 4.49 4.65
N ASP A 79 -14.18 5.56 5.04
CA ASP A 79 -15.41 6.00 4.37
C ASP A 79 -15.15 6.33 2.90
N ARG A 80 -14.04 7.02 2.59
CA ARG A 80 -13.65 7.32 1.20
C ARG A 80 -13.34 6.06 0.40
N ILE A 81 -12.57 5.12 0.96
CA ILE A 81 -12.32 3.85 0.26
C ILE A 81 -13.63 3.07 0.06
N PHE A 82 -14.50 3.07 1.06
CA PHE A 82 -15.78 2.40 0.99
C PHE A 82 -16.67 2.99 -0.10
N SER A 83 -16.72 4.32 -0.26
CA SER A 83 -17.51 4.98 -1.30
C SER A 83 -16.98 4.73 -2.71
N ILE A 84 -15.66 4.57 -2.86
CA ILE A 84 -15.00 4.19 -4.13
C ILE A 84 -15.37 2.76 -4.53
N VAL A 85 -15.24 1.81 -3.60
CA VAL A 85 -15.33 0.37 -3.90
C VAL A 85 -16.77 -0.14 -3.84
N ARG A 86 -17.57 0.35 -2.90
CA ARG A 86 -18.96 -0.05 -2.64
C ARG A 86 -19.14 -1.58 -2.53
N PRO A 87 -18.48 -2.24 -1.55
CA PRO A 87 -18.55 -3.71 -1.44
C PRO A 87 -19.98 -4.19 -1.18
N ARG A 88 -20.39 -5.27 -1.85
CA ARG A 88 -21.77 -5.80 -1.79
C ARG A 88 -21.99 -6.96 -0.82
N LYS A 89 -20.91 -7.60 -0.34
CA LYS A 89 -20.99 -8.79 0.52
C LYS A 89 -20.11 -8.68 1.77
N LEU A 90 -18.87 -8.20 1.64
CA LEU A 90 -17.89 -8.22 2.73
C LEU A 90 -17.05 -6.94 2.79
N LEU A 91 -16.87 -6.43 4.00
CA LEU A 91 -15.78 -5.54 4.37
C LEU A 91 -14.89 -6.23 5.42
N PHE A 92 -13.61 -6.41 5.12
CA PHE A 92 -12.63 -7.02 6.00
C PHE A 92 -11.54 -6.00 6.36
N LEU A 93 -11.45 -5.63 7.63
CA LEU A 93 -10.43 -4.73 8.15
C LEU A 93 -9.35 -5.55 8.86
N ALA A 94 -8.12 -5.52 8.34
CA ALA A 94 -7.00 -6.27 8.89
C ALA A 94 -5.95 -5.32 9.48
N ILE A 95 -5.74 -5.39 10.78
CA ILE A 95 -4.67 -4.69 11.48
C ILE A 95 -3.51 -5.65 11.67
N ASP A 96 -2.27 -5.19 11.55
CA ASP A 96 -1.11 -6.03 11.88
C ASP A 96 -1.19 -6.53 13.32
N GLY A 97 -1.06 -7.84 13.49
CA GLY A 97 -0.81 -8.50 14.76
C GLY A 97 0.66 -8.90 14.92
N VAL A 98 0.94 -9.80 15.86
CA VAL A 98 2.30 -10.31 16.06
C VAL A 98 2.76 -11.05 14.80
N ALA A 99 3.78 -10.50 14.14
CA ALA A 99 4.31 -11.03 12.89
C ALA A 99 5.31 -12.18 13.12
N PRO A 100 5.60 -13.01 12.09
CA PRO A 100 6.62 -14.04 12.16
C PRO A 100 8.02 -13.47 12.43
N ARG A 101 8.92 -14.30 12.98
CA ARG A 101 10.28 -13.88 13.36
C ARG A 101 11.07 -13.22 12.23
N ALA A 102 10.90 -13.70 10.99
CA ALA A 102 11.55 -13.14 9.81
C ALA A 102 11.13 -11.68 9.60
N LYS A 103 9.82 -11.39 9.62
CA LYS A 103 9.30 -10.01 9.55
C LYS A 103 9.74 -9.16 10.74
N MET A 104 9.76 -9.71 11.96
CA MET A 104 10.19 -8.98 13.15
C MET A 104 11.63 -8.44 13.01
N ASN A 105 12.52 -9.16 12.32
CA ASN A 105 13.89 -8.68 12.08
C ASN A 105 13.91 -7.49 11.12
N GLN A 106 13.08 -7.52 10.07
CA GLN A 106 12.91 -6.41 9.13
C GLN A 106 12.29 -5.18 9.82
N GLN A 107 11.20 -5.39 10.58
CA GLN A 107 10.53 -4.32 11.33
C GLN A 107 11.47 -3.70 12.38
N ARG A 108 12.25 -4.53 13.09
CA ARG A 108 13.28 -4.05 14.01
C ARG A 108 14.29 -3.16 13.29
N SER A 109 14.85 -3.63 12.18
CA SER A 109 15.84 -2.86 11.40
C SER A 109 15.29 -1.51 10.94
N ARG A 110 14.04 -1.48 10.43
CA ARG A 110 13.36 -0.24 10.02
C ARG A 110 13.20 0.75 11.18
N ARG A 111 12.73 0.28 12.34
CA ARG A 111 12.50 1.13 13.52
C ARG A 111 13.79 1.68 14.11
N PHE A 112 14.84 0.87 14.17
CA PHE A 112 16.17 1.33 14.61
C PHE A 112 16.71 2.42 13.69
N ARG A 113 16.52 2.28 12.36
CA ARG A 113 16.89 3.32 11.40
C ARG A 113 16.07 4.59 11.57
N ALA A 114 14.75 4.48 11.65
CA ALA A 114 13.87 5.63 11.83
C ALA A 114 14.15 6.41 13.13
N ALA A 115 14.44 5.70 14.23
CA ALA A 115 14.82 6.33 15.49
C ALA A 115 16.17 7.06 15.39
N LYS A 116 17.14 6.47 14.67
CA LYS A 116 18.43 7.11 14.42
C LYS A 116 18.28 8.36 13.54
N ASP A 117 17.56 8.26 12.42
CA ASP A 117 17.33 9.37 11.50
C ASP A 117 16.60 10.53 12.22
N ALA A 118 15.62 10.22 13.09
CA ALA A 118 14.95 11.22 13.90
C ALA A 118 15.87 11.91 14.92
N ALA A 119 16.81 11.18 15.54
CA ALA A 119 17.80 11.73 16.44
C ALA A 119 18.84 12.61 15.70
N ASP A 120 19.30 12.14 14.55
CA ASP A 120 20.23 12.88 13.69
C ASP A 120 19.57 14.19 13.19
N GLU A 121 18.29 14.16 12.80
CA GLU A 121 17.54 15.37 12.46
C GLU A 121 17.34 16.33 13.63
N ALA A 122 17.08 15.83 14.85
CA ALA A 122 16.91 16.67 16.03
C ALA A 122 18.21 17.42 16.37
N SER A 123 19.34 16.70 16.39
CA SER A 123 20.66 17.30 16.64
C SER A 123 21.07 18.32 15.58
N TRP A 124 20.74 18.07 14.30
CA TRP A 124 20.94 19.04 13.22
C TRP A 124 20.09 20.31 13.40
N ARG A 125 18.86 20.20 13.91
CA ARG A 125 18.01 21.36 14.18
C ARG A 125 18.53 22.18 15.37
N GLU A 126 18.95 21.52 16.45
CA GLU A 126 19.50 22.17 17.65
C GLU A 126 20.76 22.98 17.32
N SER A 127 21.73 22.38 16.62
CA SER A 127 22.96 23.07 16.19
C SER A 127 22.72 24.29 15.29
N LYS A 128 21.66 24.27 14.47
CA LYS A 128 21.28 25.42 13.62
C LYS A 128 20.73 26.58 14.43
N ILE A 129 19.91 26.27 15.45
CA ILE A 129 19.31 27.26 16.35
C ILE A 129 20.37 27.90 17.24
N GLU A 130 21.39 27.16 17.67
CA GLU A 130 22.53 27.72 18.43
C GLU A 130 23.41 28.68 17.59
N SER A 131 23.37 28.57 16.26
CA SER A 131 24.18 29.42 15.35
C SER A 131 23.46 30.70 14.88
N GLU A 132 22.14 30.79 15.06
CA GLU A 132 21.32 31.95 14.66
C GLU A 132 20.68 32.57 15.92
N GLU A 133 21.38 33.50 16.57
CA GLU A 133 20.82 34.34 17.63
C GLU A 133 19.73 35.26 17.04
N GLU A 134 18.48 34.81 16.86
CA GLU A 134 17.33 35.72 16.88
C GLU A 134 15.96 35.02 17.11
N LYS A 135 15.30 35.48 18.17
CA LYS A 135 13.85 35.54 18.47
C LYS A 135 13.07 34.25 18.77
N SER A 136 12.95 34.03 20.08
CA SER A 136 11.85 33.33 20.75
C SER A 136 10.48 33.96 20.42
N ALA A 137 9.58 33.18 19.82
CA ALA A 137 8.13 33.19 20.09
C ALA A 137 7.48 31.93 19.48
N SER A 138 6.86 31.13 20.37
CA SER A 138 6.01 29.95 20.12
C SER A 138 6.60 28.78 19.31
N LEU A 139 7.67 28.16 19.81
CA LEU A 139 7.86 26.73 19.59
C LEU A 139 6.93 25.99 20.56
N GLU A 140 5.63 25.95 20.28
CA GLU A 140 4.92 24.73 20.64
C GLU A 140 5.65 23.64 19.86
N GLN A 141 6.55 22.92 20.55
CA GLN A 141 7.00 21.62 20.08
C GLN A 141 5.71 20.82 19.86
N SER A 142 5.20 20.78 18.63
CA SER A 142 4.20 19.79 18.28
C SER A 142 4.90 18.49 18.57
N LYS A 143 4.55 17.86 19.69
CA LYS A 143 5.22 16.68 20.20
C LYS A 143 4.91 15.59 19.20
N LYS A 144 5.78 15.43 18.21
CA LYS A 144 5.58 14.50 17.09
C LYS A 144 5.28 13.15 17.71
N LEU A 145 4.07 12.65 17.45
CA LEU A 145 3.68 11.36 17.98
C LEU A 145 4.64 10.30 17.42
N ASP A 146 5.10 9.41 18.29
CA ASP A 146 6.04 8.34 17.92
C ASP A 146 5.31 7.26 17.11
N SER A 147 5.69 7.02 15.85
CA SER A 147 5.11 5.97 14.99
C SER A 147 5.32 4.57 15.56
N ASN A 148 6.29 4.36 16.44
CA ASN A 148 6.52 3.04 17.04
C ASN A 148 5.32 2.57 17.88
N VAL A 149 4.40 3.47 18.27
CA VAL A 149 3.15 3.08 18.92
C VAL A 149 2.23 2.27 18.00
N ILE A 150 2.43 2.30 16.68
CA ILE A 150 1.73 1.47 15.69
C ILE A 150 2.36 0.08 15.70
N THR A 151 2.17 -0.63 16.82
CA THR A 151 2.68 -1.98 17.06
C THR A 151 1.71 -2.75 17.95
N PRO A 152 1.44 -4.03 17.66
CA PRO A 152 0.66 -4.88 18.56
C PRO A 152 1.15 -4.80 20.01
N GLY A 153 0.21 -4.72 20.95
CA GLY A 153 0.49 -4.67 22.39
C GLY A 153 0.66 -3.26 22.98
N THR A 154 0.60 -2.19 22.18
CA THR A 154 0.63 -0.82 22.70
C THR A 154 -0.76 -0.35 23.13
N GLY A 155 -0.82 0.64 24.03
CA GLY A 155 -2.08 1.29 24.43
C GLY A 155 -2.80 1.95 23.24
N PHE A 156 -2.05 2.52 22.29
CA PHE A 156 -2.61 3.08 21.06
C PHE A 156 -3.39 2.04 20.25
N MET A 157 -2.84 0.83 20.04
CA MET A 157 -3.53 -0.21 19.27
C MET A 157 -4.80 -0.72 19.97
N ALA A 158 -4.80 -0.77 21.30
CA ALA A 158 -5.99 -1.12 22.08
C ALA A 158 -7.11 -0.06 21.94
N LEU A 159 -6.74 1.22 21.97
CA LEU A 159 -7.66 2.32 21.71
C LEU A 159 -8.17 2.29 20.27
N LEU A 160 -7.29 2.10 19.28
CA LEU A 160 -7.65 1.99 17.86
C LEU A 160 -8.66 0.85 17.62
N SER A 161 -8.42 -0.34 18.19
CA SER A 161 -9.35 -1.48 18.09
C SER A 161 -10.73 -1.13 18.66
N SER A 162 -10.76 -0.51 19.85
CA SER A 162 -12.01 -0.08 20.50
C SER A 162 -12.76 0.97 19.67
N SER A 163 -12.03 1.95 19.13
CA SER A 163 -12.54 3.01 18.28
C SER A 163 -13.11 2.45 16.96
N LEU A 164 -12.43 1.49 16.33
CA LEU A 164 -12.91 0.83 15.11
C LEU A 164 -14.17 -0.02 15.37
N HIS A 165 -14.25 -0.71 16.51
CA HIS A 165 -15.47 -1.42 16.91
C HIS A 165 -16.67 -0.46 17.04
N TYR A 166 -16.46 0.71 17.64
CA TYR A 166 -17.49 1.74 17.72
C TYR A 166 -17.87 2.25 16.31
N TYR A 167 -16.88 2.63 15.49
CA TYR A 167 -17.08 3.15 14.15
C TYR A 167 -17.85 2.18 13.23
N ILE A 168 -17.47 0.90 13.24
CA ILE A 168 -18.17 -0.14 12.46
C ILE A 168 -19.63 -0.22 12.88
N ARG A 169 -19.91 -0.26 14.19
CA ARG A 169 -21.30 -0.29 14.70
C ARG A 169 -22.06 0.97 14.32
N LEU A 170 -21.43 2.14 14.38
CA LEU A 170 -22.04 3.40 13.98
C LEU A 170 -22.45 3.34 12.50
N ARG A 171 -21.51 2.99 11.61
CA ARG A 171 -21.76 2.90 10.17
C ARG A 171 -22.83 1.87 9.81
N MET A 172 -22.80 0.68 10.42
CA MET A 172 -23.84 -0.33 10.20
C MET A 172 -25.25 0.14 10.59
N ASN A 173 -25.38 1.07 11.55
CA ASN A 173 -26.67 1.61 11.95
C ASN A 173 -27.08 2.86 11.17
N SER A 174 -26.13 3.64 10.67
CA SER A 174 -26.41 4.95 10.04
C SER A 174 -26.31 4.97 8.51
N ASP A 175 -25.50 4.08 7.92
CA ASP A 175 -25.17 4.09 6.49
C ASP A 175 -25.84 2.91 5.77
N ALA A 176 -26.66 3.20 4.77
CA ALA A 176 -27.41 2.19 4.03
C ALA A 176 -26.52 1.24 3.23
N GLY A 177 -25.35 1.69 2.75
CA GLY A 177 -24.40 0.83 2.03
C GLY A 177 -23.71 -0.20 2.92
N TRP A 178 -23.62 0.08 4.23
CA TRP A 178 -23.10 -0.86 5.22
C TRP A 178 -24.17 -1.84 5.71
N GLN A 179 -25.45 -1.56 5.46
CA GLN A 179 -26.53 -2.46 5.84
C GLN A 179 -26.55 -3.69 4.93
N GLY A 180 -26.59 -4.88 5.54
CA GLY A 180 -26.67 -6.15 4.82
C GLY A 180 -25.33 -6.76 4.37
N ILE A 181 -24.21 -6.03 4.49
CA ILE A 181 -22.89 -6.62 4.28
C ILE A 181 -22.32 -7.21 5.57
N LYS A 182 -21.45 -8.21 5.43
CA LYS A 182 -20.68 -8.75 6.55
C LYS A 182 -19.47 -7.84 6.81
N VAL A 183 -19.27 -7.41 8.04
CA VAL A 183 -18.05 -6.67 8.44
C VAL A 183 -17.22 -7.54 9.38
N ILE A 184 -15.94 -7.72 9.07
CA ILE A 184 -14.97 -8.47 9.89
C ILE A 184 -13.83 -7.52 10.28
N LEU A 185 -13.59 -7.38 11.58
CA LEU A 185 -12.41 -6.73 12.12
C LEU A 185 -11.44 -7.80 12.65
N SER A 186 -10.25 -7.88 12.06
CA SER A 186 -9.13 -8.66 12.58
C SER A 186 -8.12 -7.71 13.20
N ASP A 187 -8.26 -7.48 14.51
CA ASP A 187 -7.45 -6.50 15.24
C ASP A 187 -6.00 -6.99 15.51
N ALA A 188 -5.23 -6.16 16.21
CA ALA A 188 -3.83 -6.43 16.52
C ALA A 188 -3.61 -7.60 17.50
N ASN A 189 -4.66 -8.07 18.18
CA ASN A 189 -4.56 -9.23 19.08
C ASN A 189 -4.60 -10.56 18.32
N VAL A 190 -5.13 -10.56 17.10
CA VAL A 190 -5.04 -11.72 16.20
C VAL A 190 -3.62 -11.78 15.63
N PRO A 191 -2.85 -12.87 15.79
CA PRO A 191 -1.50 -12.96 15.24
C PRO A 191 -1.46 -12.89 13.71
N GLY A 192 -0.33 -12.45 13.15
CA GLY A 192 -0.08 -12.35 11.72
C GLY A 192 -0.17 -10.92 11.16
N GLU A 193 0.48 -10.71 10.03
CA GLU A 193 0.44 -9.44 9.27
C GLU A 193 -0.94 -9.27 8.61
N GLY A 194 -1.40 -8.03 8.45
CA GLY A 194 -2.71 -7.66 7.92
C GLY A 194 -2.95 -8.28 6.54
N GLU A 195 -2.01 -8.07 5.63
CA GLU A 195 -2.03 -8.68 4.29
C GLU A 195 -2.14 -10.21 4.35
N HIS A 196 -1.37 -10.87 5.21
CA HIS A 196 -1.38 -12.34 5.31
C HIS A 196 -2.65 -12.89 5.99
N LYS A 197 -3.28 -12.14 6.90
CA LYS A 197 -4.61 -12.46 7.45
C LYS A 197 -5.66 -12.43 6.35
N ILE A 198 -5.64 -11.39 5.51
CA ILE A 198 -6.54 -11.24 4.35
C ILE A 198 -6.36 -12.42 3.38
N MET A 199 -5.12 -12.71 2.98
CA MET A 199 -4.84 -13.79 2.04
C MET A 199 -5.23 -15.16 2.62
N SER A 200 -5.04 -15.36 3.92
CA SER A 200 -5.48 -16.59 4.61
C SER A 200 -6.99 -16.72 4.58
N TYR A 201 -7.72 -15.63 4.83
CA TYR A 201 -9.18 -15.62 4.73
C TYR A 201 -9.65 -16.00 3.32
N ILE A 202 -9.09 -15.37 2.28
CA ILE A 202 -9.46 -15.65 0.88
C ILE A 202 -9.22 -17.12 0.54
N ARG A 203 -8.03 -17.66 0.84
CA ARG A 203 -7.72 -19.08 0.60
C ARG A 203 -8.67 -20.03 1.34
N LEU A 204 -9.04 -19.69 2.58
CA LEU A 204 -9.99 -20.50 3.35
C LEU A 204 -11.39 -20.44 2.71
N GLN A 205 -11.86 -19.27 2.27
CA GLN A 205 -13.16 -19.14 1.60
C GLN A 205 -13.21 -19.95 0.29
N ARG A 206 -12.17 -19.91 -0.53
CA ARG A 206 -12.07 -20.70 -1.78
C ARG A 206 -12.26 -22.20 -1.58
N ASN A 207 -11.85 -22.72 -0.42
CA ASN A 207 -11.95 -24.14 -0.10
C ASN A 207 -13.33 -24.54 0.47
N LEU A 208 -14.23 -23.60 0.70
CA LEU A 208 -15.57 -23.89 1.20
C LEU A 208 -16.49 -24.38 0.08
N PRO A 209 -17.33 -25.41 0.34
CA PRO A 209 -18.39 -25.79 -0.58
C PRO A 209 -19.34 -24.62 -0.84
N GLY A 210 -19.66 -24.38 -2.12
CA GLY A 210 -20.55 -23.28 -2.52
C GLY A 210 -19.87 -21.91 -2.66
N TYR A 211 -18.54 -21.82 -2.54
CA TYR A 211 -17.80 -20.61 -2.87
C TYR A 211 -18.03 -20.23 -4.36
N ASP A 212 -18.33 -18.96 -4.60
CA ASP A 212 -18.51 -18.43 -5.95
C ASP A 212 -17.13 -18.06 -6.55
N PRO A 213 -16.64 -18.79 -7.58
CA PRO A 213 -15.35 -18.50 -8.21
C PRO A 213 -15.32 -17.19 -9.00
N ASN A 214 -16.48 -16.53 -9.19
CA ASN A 214 -16.57 -15.21 -9.79
C ASN A 214 -16.68 -14.08 -8.77
N THR A 215 -16.47 -14.36 -7.48
CA THR A 215 -16.40 -13.33 -6.44
C THR A 215 -15.37 -12.26 -6.85
N ARG A 216 -15.77 -10.99 -6.76
CA ARG A 216 -14.93 -9.84 -7.11
C ARG A 216 -14.29 -9.26 -5.86
N HIS A 217 -12.96 -9.29 -5.82
CA HIS A 217 -12.15 -8.89 -4.69
C HIS A 217 -11.47 -7.55 -4.94
N CYS A 218 -11.53 -6.64 -3.97
CA CYS A 218 -10.74 -5.41 -3.95
C CYS A 218 -9.91 -5.37 -2.67
N LEU A 219 -8.58 -5.28 -2.81
CA LEU A 219 -7.65 -5.12 -1.69
C LEU A 219 -7.07 -3.71 -1.70
N TYR A 220 -7.22 -2.98 -0.61
CA TYR A 220 -6.54 -1.70 -0.43
C TYR A 220 -5.16 -1.90 0.21
N GLY A 221 -4.15 -1.28 -0.39
CA GLY A 221 -2.84 -1.10 0.23
C GLY A 221 -1.77 -0.67 -0.76
N LEU A 222 -0.66 -0.16 -0.22
CA LEU A 222 0.43 0.43 -1.01
C LEU A 222 1.54 -0.55 -1.35
N ASP A 223 1.69 -1.63 -0.58
CA ASP A 223 2.82 -2.55 -0.66
C ASP A 223 2.82 -3.36 -1.96
N ALA A 224 4.02 -3.56 -2.54
CA ALA A 224 4.20 -4.31 -3.77
C ALA A 224 4.01 -5.82 -3.55
N ASP A 225 4.20 -6.27 -2.32
CA ASP A 225 3.96 -7.65 -1.91
C ASP A 225 2.47 -8.01 -2.11
N LEU A 226 1.56 -7.04 -1.99
CA LEU A 226 0.13 -7.24 -2.28
C LEU A 226 -0.13 -7.70 -3.72
N ILE A 227 0.68 -7.25 -4.69
CA ILE A 227 0.56 -7.67 -6.10
C ILE A 227 0.90 -9.15 -6.23
N MET A 228 1.99 -9.57 -5.57
CA MET A 228 2.41 -10.97 -5.56
C MET A 228 1.41 -11.85 -4.83
N LEU A 229 0.94 -11.40 -3.67
CA LEU A 229 -0.07 -12.09 -2.88
C LEU A 229 -1.39 -12.22 -3.65
N ALA A 230 -1.84 -11.17 -4.32
CA ALA A 230 -3.05 -11.19 -5.14
C ALA A 230 -2.92 -12.18 -6.31
N LEU A 231 -1.79 -12.20 -7.02
CA LEU A 231 -1.51 -13.19 -8.06
C LEU A 231 -1.57 -14.64 -7.50
N ALA A 232 -0.96 -14.86 -6.34
CA ALA A 232 -0.91 -16.16 -5.67
C ALA A 232 -2.27 -16.61 -5.07
N THR A 233 -3.27 -15.74 -4.99
CA THR A 233 -4.64 -16.19 -4.65
C THR A 233 -5.26 -17.05 -5.75
N HIS A 234 -4.84 -16.83 -7.01
CA HIS A 234 -5.49 -17.36 -8.20
C HIS A 234 -7.00 -17.02 -8.28
N GLU A 235 -7.42 -15.91 -7.69
CA GLU A 235 -8.74 -15.32 -7.96
C GLU A 235 -8.76 -14.70 -9.34
N ILE A 236 -9.86 -14.89 -10.06
CA ILE A 236 -10.01 -14.33 -11.42
C ILE A 236 -10.20 -12.82 -11.30
N HIS A 237 -11.20 -12.38 -10.54
CA HIS A 237 -11.59 -10.97 -10.45
C HIS A 237 -11.00 -10.33 -9.20
N PHE A 238 -9.72 -9.98 -9.26
CA PHE A 238 -9.01 -9.31 -8.16
C PHE A 238 -8.46 -7.95 -8.61
N SER A 239 -8.74 -6.90 -7.84
CA SER A 239 -8.15 -5.57 -8.00
C SER A 239 -7.42 -5.16 -6.73
N ILE A 240 -6.35 -4.37 -6.89
CA ILE A 240 -5.70 -3.66 -5.79
C ILE A 240 -6.03 -2.19 -5.93
N LEU A 241 -6.64 -1.59 -4.91
CA LEU A 241 -6.85 -0.15 -4.81
C LEU A 241 -5.65 0.48 -4.11
N ARG A 242 -5.15 1.58 -4.67
CA ARG A 242 -3.98 2.29 -4.14
C ARG A 242 -3.98 3.76 -4.58
N GLU A 243 -3.23 4.58 -3.88
CA GLU A 243 -2.97 5.96 -4.27
C GLU A 243 -2.12 6.03 -5.56
N ASP A 244 -2.39 7.05 -6.39
CA ASP A 244 -1.65 7.34 -7.60
C ASP A 244 -0.48 8.29 -7.36
N VAL A 245 0.68 7.67 -7.13
CA VAL A 245 1.96 8.36 -6.91
C VAL A 245 2.46 9.08 -8.17
N ARG A 246 1.83 8.89 -9.35
CA ARG A 246 2.20 9.56 -10.60
C ARG A 246 1.73 11.02 -10.67
N GLY A 247 0.71 11.38 -9.88
CA GLY A 247 0.07 12.70 -9.91
C GLY A 247 0.89 13.83 -9.28
N ALA A 248 1.92 13.52 -8.50
CA ALA A 248 2.84 14.53 -7.95
C ALA A 248 3.73 15.10 -9.07
N GLY A 249 3.19 16.04 -9.84
CA GLY A 249 3.93 16.74 -10.88
C GLY A 249 5.16 17.47 -10.30
N PRO A 250 6.19 17.77 -11.10
CA PRO A 250 7.33 18.56 -10.65
C PRO A 250 6.94 19.93 -10.07
N ASN A 251 5.78 20.46 -10.45
CA ASN A 251 5.23 21.75 -10.02
C ASN A 251 4.33 21.69 -8.78
N GLU A 252 3.98 20.50 -8.27
CA GLU A 252 3.34 20.30 -6.95
C GLU A 252 4.36 19.74 -5.95
N LYS A 253 5.65 20.05 -6.15
CA LYS A 253 6.62 20.03 -5.06
C LYS A 253 6.33 21.23 -4.17
N THR A 254 5.41 21.08 -3.24
CA THR A 254 5.38 21.88 -2.02
C THR A 254 6.79 21.87 -1.45
N VAL A 255 7.43 23.04 -1.53
CA VAL A 255 8.73 23.41 -0.97
C VAL A 255 9.57 22.21 -0.49
N LYS A 256 10.32 21.59 -1.41
CA LYS A 256 11.59 21.00 -0.98
C LYS A 256 12.39 22.15 -0.38
N CYS A 257 12.72 22.08 0.91
CA CYS A 257 13.71 22.94 1.53
C CYS A 257 14.86 23.10 0.55
N ALA A 258 15.11 24.35 0.14
CA ALA A 258 16.17 24.71 -0.77
C ALA A 258 17.50 24.10 -0.28
N LYS A 259 17.92 23.02 -0.94
CA LYS A 259 19.29 22.54 -0.95
C LYS A 259 19.73 22.60 -2.40
N ASP A 260 20.75 23.42 -2.60
CA ASP A 260 21.63 23.53 -3.75
C ASP A 260 21.07 24.17 -5.02
N SER A 261 21.25 25.50 -5.10
CA SER A 261 21.60 26.24 -6.33
C SER A 261 22.12 27.63 -5.95
N LEU A 262 23.35 27.70 -5.44
CA LEU A 262 24.12 28.94 -5.45
C LEU A 262 24.60 29.20 -6.88
N LEU A 263 23.88 30.05 -7.61
CA LEU A 263 24.46 30.80 -8.73
C LEU A 263 24.08 32.26 -8.61
N VAL A 264 25.11 33.06 -8.43
CA VAL A 264 25.10 34.52 -8.32
C VAL A 264 24.69 35.12 -9.67
N SER A 265 23.69 36.00 -9.67
CA SER A 265 23.59 37.06 -10.67
C SER A 265 23.03 38.33 -10.02
N GLN A 266 23.69 39.44 -10.34
CA GLN A 266 23.61 40.74 -9.70
C GLN A 266 22.34 41.52 -10.09
N GLN A 267 21.91 42.39 -9.17
CA GLN A 267 21.01 43.55 -9.33
C GLN A 267 19.50 43.28 -9.52
N GLY A 268 18.69 43.76 -8.57
CA GLY A 268 17.23 43.87 -8.66
C GLY A 268 16.56 43.82 -7.29
N GLU A 269 15.68 44.78 -6.99
CA GLU A 269 15.12 45.11 -5.69
C GLU A 269 14.30 43.99 -5.01
N ARG A 270 14.35 43.92 -3.68
CA ARG A 270 13.61 42.94 -2.86
C ARG A 270 12.21 43.47 -2.52
N GLU A 271 11.17 42.96 -3.18
CA GLU A 271 9.81 43.01 -2.65
C GLU A 271 9.57 41.82 -1.72
N TYR A 272 9.10 42.10 -0.50
CA TYR A 272 8.70 41.10 0.48
C TYR A 272 7.33 40.51 0.08
N PRO A 273 7.17 39.18 -0.03
CA PRO A 273 5.85 38.61 -0.21
C PRO A 273 5.03 38.82 1.07
N LYS A 274 3.83 39.38 0.91
CA LYS A 274 2.83 39.55 1.98
C LYS A 274 2.60 38.21 2.68
N GLN A 275 2.58 38.23 4.02
CA GLN A 275 2.19 37.10 4.85
C GLN A 275 0.84 36.56 4.37
N MET A 276 0.84 35.35 3.82
CA MET A 276 -0.36 34.61 3.49
C MET A 276 -0.83 33.94 4.79
N GLU A 277 -2.08 34.19 5.17
CA GLU A 277 -2.71 33.61 6.36
C GLU A 277 -2.60 32.08 6.32
N VAL A 278 -2.12 31.49 7.42
CA VAL A 278 -2.04 30.03 7.59
C VAL A 278 -3.46 29.53 7.80
N VAL A 279 -4.08 29.02 6.74
CA VAL A 279 -5.32 28.24 6.85
C VAL A 279 -4.97 26.93 7.55
N ASP A 280 -5.74 26.56 8.57
CA ASP A 280 -5.57 25.37 9.42
C ASP A 280 -5.82 24.10 8.58
N GLU A 281 -4.84 23.71 7.75
CA GLU A 281 -4.91 22.51 6.90
C GLU A 281 -4.92 21.26 7.79
N ASN A 282 -6.10 20.66 7.95
CA ASN A 282 -6.30 19.46 8.77
C ASN A 282 -5.96 18.19 7.99
N VAL A 283 -5.72 17.07 8.68
CA VAL A 283 -5.46 15.74 8.10
C VAL A 283 -6.56 15.31 7.11
N GLU A 284 -7.77 15.84 7.26
CA GLU A 284 -8.90 15.64 6.34
C GLU A 284 -8.61 16.14 4.91
N ASP A 285 -7.85 17.24 4.76
CA ASP A 285 -7.42 17.77 3.47
C ASP A 285 -6.39 16.86 2.79
N TYR A 286 -5.54 16.18 3.55
CA TYR A 286 -4.64 15.17 2.98
C TYR A 286 -5.44 14.02 2.37
N VAL A 287 -6.43 13.52 3.11
CA VAL A 287 -7.26 12.41 2.64
C VAL A 287 -8.00 12.80 1.39
N SER A 288 -8.57 14.00 1.28
CA SER A 288 -9.36 14.42 0.11
C SER A 288 -8.51 14.67 -1.16
N ARG A 289 -7.26 15.11 -1.02
CA ARG A 289 -6.34 15.39 -2.15
C ARG A 289 -5.81 14.14 -2.84
N GLN A 290 -5.84 12.98 -2.19
CA GLN A 290 -5.31 11.76 -2.80
C GLN A 290 -6.10 11.36 -4.04
N LYS A 291 -5.40 10.89 -5.07
CA LYS A 291 -6.01 10.27 -6.26
C LYS A 291 -5.82 8.77 -6.16
N PHE A 292 -6.83 8.00 -6.53
CA PHE A 292 -6.75 6.54 -6.48
C PHE A 292 -6.71 5.92 -7.87
N GLN A 293 -6.18 4.69 -7.91
CA GLN A 293 -6.18 3.83 -9.08
C GLN A 293 -6.43 2.38 -8.68
N PHE A 294 -7.09 1.64 -9.57
CA PHE A 294 -7.18 0.20 -9.51
C PHE A 294 -6.05 -0.44 -10.32
N LEU A 295 -5.36 -1.39 -9.71
CA LEU A 295 -4.51 -2.35 -10.42
C LEU A 295 -5.29 -3.66 -10.59
N ASN A 296 -5.72 -3.93 -11.82
CA ASN A 296 -6.53 -5.08 -12.18
C ASN A 296 -5.66 -6.31 -12.45
N ILE A 297 -5.69 -7.26 -11.52
CA ILE A 297 -4.85 -8.45 -11.56
C ILE A 297 -5.25 -9.38 -12.71
N TRP A 298 -6.52 -9.42 -13.12
CA TRP A 298 -6.93 -10.19 -14.31
C TRP A 298 -6.24 -9.70 -15.58
N VAL A 299 -6.12 -8.38 -15.78
CA VAL A 299 -5.41 -7.81 -16.93
C VAL A 299 -3.93 -8.13 -16.85
N LEU A 300 -3.33 -8.03 -15.66
CA LEU A 300 -1.94 -8.42 -15.43
C LEU A 300 -1.70 -9.90 -15.77
N ARG A 301 -2.63 -10.79 -15.41
CA ARG A 301 -2.56 -12.22 -15.73
C ARG A 301 -2.63 -12.48 -17.23
N GLU A 302 -3.43 -11.71 -17.99
CA GLU A 302 -3.44 -11.76 -19.45
C GLU A 302 -2.09 -11.35 -20.06
N TYR A 303 -1.49 -10.27 -19.55
CA TYR A 303 -0.14 -9.87 -19.95
C TYR A 303 0.89 -10.96 -19.67
N LEU A 304 0.89 -11.51 -18.45
CA LEU A 304 1.79 -12.60 -18.06
C LEU A 304 1.58 -13.85 -18.92
N ALA A 305 0.34 -14.17 -19.32
CA ALA A 305 0.05 -15.30 -20.21
C ALA A 305 0.73 -15.17 -21.58
N ILE A 306 0.90 -13.93 -22.07
CA ILE A 306 1.60 -13.63 -23.31
C ILE A 306 3.10 -13.63 -23.07
N ASP A 307 3.58 -12.90 -22.07
CA ASP A 307 5.00 -12.66 -21.82
C ASP A 307 5.74 -13.88 -21.29
N MET A 308 5.06 -14.76 -20.55
CA MET A 308 5.63 -16.01 -20.01
C MET A 308 5.43 -17.20 -20.95
N LYS A 309 4.89 -16.99 -22.16
CA LYS A 309 4.61 -18.06 -23.10
C LYS A 309 5.91 -18.75 -23.55
N VAL A 310 6.03 -20.02 -23.20
CA VAL A 310 7.16 -20.89 -23.59
C VAL A 310 6.85 -21.66 -24.87
N LYS A 311 7.85 -21.79 -25.76
CA LYS A 311 7.78 -22.60 -26.98
C LYS A 311 8.48 -23.94 -26.76
N GLY A 312 8.05 -25.00 -27.47
CA GLY A 312 8.74 -26.30 -27.47
C GLY A 312 8.46 -27.21 -26.27
N PHE A 313 7.56 -26.84 -25.35
CA PHE A 313 7.08 -27.74 -24.32
C PHE A 313 6.02 -28.69 -24.88
N LYS A 314 6.18 -30.01 -24.68
CA LYS A 314 5.30 -31.05 -25.27
C LYS A 314 3.82 -30.93 -24.88
N LYS A 315 3.52 -30.24 -23.77
CA LYS A 315 2.16 -29.96 -23.28
C LYS A 315 1.91 -28.45 -23.31
N LYS A 316 0.65 -28.01 -23.38
CA LYS A 316 0.30 -26.59 -23.20
C LYS A 316 0.68 -26.17 -21.77
N ALA A 317 1.48 -25.12 -21.64
CA ALA A 317 1.83 -24.57 -20.33
C ALA A 317 0.56 -24.03 -19.62
N LYS A 318 0.46 -24.28 -18.32
CA LYS A 318 -0.65 -23.88 -17.47
C LYS A 318 -0.36 -22.48 -16.94
N LEU A 319 -1.28 -21.54 -17.17
CA LEU A 319 -1.11 -20.15 -16.72
C LEU A 319 -0.88 -20.07 -15.21
N GLU A 320 -1.66 -20.81 -14.40
CA GLU A 320 -1.51 -20.78 -12.94
C GLU A 320 -0.08 -21.10 -12.50
N CYS A 321 0.55 -22.12 -13.07
CA CYS A 321 1.92 -22.50 -12.73
C CYS A 321 2.95 -21.47 -13.24
N LEU A 322 2.69 -20.81 -14.38
CA LEU A 322 3.54 -19.72 -14.87
C LEU A 322 3.45 -18.49 -13.96
N VAL A 323 2.27 -18.21 -13.40
CA VAL A 323 2.05 -17.14 -12.43
C VAL A 323 2.77 -17.46 -11.13
N ASP A 324 2.69 -18.69 -10.63
CA ASP A 324 3.44 -19.14 -9.44
C ASP A 324 4.95 -18.97 -9.62
N ASP A 325 5.47 -19.38 -10.78
CA ASP A 325 6.89 -19.23 -11.11
C ASP A 325 7.30 -17.75 -11.25
N PHE A 326 6.42 -16.90 -11.80
CA PHE A 326 6.65 -15.46 -11.85
C PHE A 326 6.74 -14.86 -10.44
N VAL A 327 5.78 -15.18 -9.56
CA VAL A 327 5.79 -14.76 -8.15
C VAL A 327 7.07 -15.23 -7.46
N PHE A 328 7.44 -16.49 -7.65
CA PHE A 328 8.67 -17.05 -7.08
C PHE A 328 9.93 -16.34 -7.59
N MET A 329 10.01 -16.04 -8.89
CA MET A 329 11.13 -15.25 -9.44
C MET A 329 11.23 -13.87 -8.82
N CYS A 330 10.11 -13.20 -8.57
CA CYS A 330 10.09 -11.89 -7.93
C CYS A 330 10.62 -11.92 -6.49
N LEU A 331 10.58 -13.06 -5.79
CA LEU A 331 11.19 -13.20 -4.45
C LEU A 331 12.72 -13.01 -4.48
N PHE A 332 13.40 -13.38 -5.59
CA PHE A 332 14.86 -13.19 -5.73
C PHE A 332 15.29 -11.74 -5.93
N ILE A 333 14.35 -10.92 -6.38
CA ILE A 333 14.58 -9.51 -6.62
C ILE A 333 14.65 -8.86 -5.24
N GLY A 334 13.56 -8.81 -4.50
CA GLY A 334 13.61 -8.38 -3.12
C GLY A 334 12.31 -8.67 -2.41
N ASN A 335 12.42 -9.01 -1.13
CA ASN A 335 11.30 -9.20 -0.23
C ASN A 335 11.75 -8.86 1.19
N ASP A 336 10.81 -8.81 2.13
CA ASP A 336 11.10 -8.44 3.51
C ASP A 336 11.91 -9.47 4.31
N PHE A 337 12.04 -10.69 3.81
CA PHE A 337 12.60 -11.83 4.55
C PHE A 337 14.02 -12.19 4.14
N LEU A 338 14.41 -11.90 2.90
CA LEU A 338 15.72 -12.23 2.35
C LEU A 338 16.48 -10.98 1.91
N PRO A 339 17.81 -10.94 2.09
CA PRO A 339 18.64 -9.91 1.48
C PRO A 339 18.49 -9.93 -0.04
N HIS A 340 18.48 -8.75 -0.63
CA HIS A 340 18.57 -8.55 -2.08
C HIS A 340 19.80 -9.25 -2.67
N ILE A 341 19.64 -9.93 -3.81
CA ILE A 341 20.76 -10.48 -4.59
C ILE A 341 21.47 -9.34 -5.33
N PRO A 342 22.73 -8.99 -5.00
CA PRO A 342 23.38 -7.76 -5.47
C PRO A 342 23.36 -7.54 -6.98
N SER A 343 23.36 -8.61 -7.78
CA SER A 343 23.39 -8.56 -9.25
C SER A 343 22.01 -8.43 -9.91
N LEU A 344 20.92 -8.34 -9.15
CA LEU A 344 19.56 -8.28 -9.68
C LEU A 344 18.87 -7.00 -9.24
N GLU A 345 19.02 -5.88 -9.94
CA GLU A 345 18.27 -4.65 -9.62
C GLU A 345 17.11 -4.38 -10.59
N ILE A 346 15.96 -3.93 -10.07
CA ILE A 346 14.76 -3.62 -10.90
C ILE A 346 15.07 -2.51 -11.91
N SER A 347 15.80 -1.47 -11.51
CA SER A 347 16.22 -0.37 -12.38
C SER A 347 17.13 -0.81 -13.53
N GLU A 348 17.77 -1.97 -13.41
CA GLU A 348 18.64 -2.56 -14.42
C GLU A 348 17.94 -3.65 -15.24
N GLY A 349 16.61 -3.80 -15.10
CA GLY A 349 15.82 -4.76 -15.86
C GLY A 349 15.90 -6.21 -15.33
N ALA A 350 16.18 -6.40 -14.04
CA ALA A 350 16.29 -7.75 -13.45
C ALA A 350 15.05 -8.62 -13.63
N ILE A 351 13.84 -8.05 -13.58
CA ILE A 351 12.59 -8.82 -13.79
C ILE A 351 12.55 -9.38 -15.21
N ASP A 352 12.85 -8.54 -16.20
CA ASP A 352 12.85 -8.92 -17.61
C ASP A 352 13.93 -9.97 -17.92
N LEU A 353 15.10 -9.82 -17.30
CA LEU A 353 16.20 -10.79 -17.37
C LEU A 353 15.76 -12.15 -16.81
N LEU A 354 15.17 -12.20 -15.61
CA LEU A 354 14.71 -13.44 -14.99
C LEU A 354 13.64 -14.13 -15.86
N MET A 355 12.64 -13.39 -16.34
CA MET A 355 11.62 -13.92 -17.24
C MET A 355 12.22 -14.46 -18.54
N MET A 356 13.21 -13.76 -19.12
CA MET A 356 13.91 -14.22 -20.33
C MET A 356 14.67 -15.52 -20.09
N VAL A 357 15.46 -15.59 -19.01
CA VAL A 357 16.24 -16.79 -18.65
C VAL A 357 15.30 -17.96 -18.37
N TYR A 358 14.24 -17.73 -17.59
CA TYR A 358 13.21 -18.73 -17.30
C TYR A 358 12.64 -19.33 -18.58
N ARG A 359 12.19 -18.49 -19.54
CA ARG A 359 11.65 -18.99 -20.81
C ARG A 359 12.67 -19.78 -21.63
N LYS A 360 13.93 -19.34 -21.65
CA LYS A 360 15.01 -19.99 -22.39
C LYS A 360 15.34 -21.36 -21.84
N GLU A 361 15.35 -21.50 -20.52
CA GLU A 361 15.77 -22.72 -19.84
C GLU A 361 14.58 -23.63 -19.46
N PHE A 362 13.33 -23.18 -19.56
CA PHE A 362 12.12 -23.90 -19.14
C PHE A 362 12.07 -25.37 -19.57
N VAL A 363 12.35 -25.65 -20.85
CA VAL A 363 12.30 -27.03 -21.39
C VAL A 363 13.47 -27.87 -20.85
N LYS A 364 14.66 -27.29 -20.71
CA LYS A 364 15.85 -27.98 -20.20
C LYS A 364 15.73 -28.27 -18.71
N MET A 365 15.10 -27.36 -17.96
CA MET A 365 14.76 -27.51 -16.55
C MET A 365 13.64 -28.55 -16.31
N GLY A 366 13.04 -29.10 -17.36
CA GLY A 366 11.97 -30.09 -17.24
C GLY A 366 10.59 -29.50 -16.93
N GLY A 367 10.43 -28.17 -16.91
CA GLY A 367 9.16 -27.48 -16.70
C GLY A 367 9.24 -26.36 -15.68
N TYR A 368 8.22 -26.29 -14.81
CA TYR A 368 8.02 -25.21 -13.84
C TYR A 368 9.05 -25.24 -12.71
N LEU A 369 9.36 -24.07 -12.14
CA LEU A 369 10.22 -23.92 -10.96
C LEU A 369 9.51 -24.35 -9.68
N THR A 370 8.20 -24.18 -9.64
CA THR A 370 7.35 -24.47 -8.48
C THR A 370 6.28 -25.50 -8.81
N ASN A 371 5.81 -26.18 -7.76
CA ASN A 371 4.64 -27.05 -7.80
C ASN A 371 3.79 -26.75 -6.56
N SER A 372 2.90 -25.78 -6.69
CA SER A 372 2.11 -25.23 -5.60
C SER A 372 3.01 -24.77 -4.44
N SER A 373 3.03 -25.52 -3.33
CA SER A 373 3.80 -25.15 -2.14
C SER A 373 5.25 -25.64 -2.14
N LYS A 374 5.71 -26.33 -3.19
CA LYS A 374 7.07 -26.91 -3.25
C LYS A 374 7.90 -26.26 -4.35
N VAL A 375 9.14 -25.93 -4.01
CA VAL A 375 10.16 -25.56 -5.01
C VAL A 375 10.72 -26.85 -5.59
N ASN A 376 10.81 -26.93 -6.92
CA ASN A 376 11.43 -28.06 -7.59
C ASN A 376 12.95 -27.92 -7.45
N ASN A 377 13.55 -28.74 -6.59
CA ASN A 377 15.00 -28.90 -6.54
C ASN A 377 15.43 -29.67 -7.79
N LEU A 378 15.72 -28.92 -8.85
CA LEU A 378 16.28 -29.47 -10.07
C LEU A 378 17.74 -29.84 -9.76
N SER A 379 18.05 -31.13 -9.76
CA SER A 379 19.42 -31.60 -9.77
C SER A 379 20.05 -31.15 -11.09
N LEU A 380 20.89 -30.10 -11.02
CA LEU A 380 21.71 -29.63 -12.12
C LEU A 380 22.74 -30.68 -12.54
#